data_AF-A0A5N6MYB9-F1
#
_entry.id   AF-A0A5N6MYB9-F1
#
_cell.length_a   1.000
_cell.length_b   1.000
_cell.length_c   1.000
_cell.angle_alpha   90.00
_cell.angle_beta   90.00
_cell.angle_gamma   90.00
#
_symmetry.space_group_name_H-M   'P 1'
#
loop_
_entity.id
_entity.type
_entity.pdbx_description
1 polymer ?
#
loop_
_entity_poly.entity_id
_entity_poly.type
_entity_poly.pdbx_seq_one_letter_code
_entity_poly.pdbx_strand_id
1 'polypeptide(L)'
;MDPCPYVRIVVGSLGLKFDGTGDGATPSSTGYCKIKLKNYPTQFAEIVSVAGGDVNQVNDQVQACFNLKKSEYDRVVDKSNMLKIEVYSGRKGGPVCGFGSGSGKLLGVVTVGLDSAAVDGGSNRGCVVVRNGWVGIGDRCSKNLVHLHLSIRVERDPRFVFEFDGEPECSPQVFQVNGNVRQAVFTSKFSFRNNRDQNLRSDVSSSNPGAWLILRPGHSTWKPWGRLEAWRDSKSKDHIGYRFELLPDATVTGLDPVTLSNSTISSKTGGKFTIDMSNGSSPMSTPNGSFGSGSGSSSDFEFGSWAHLMYQGFVMSSSVGGERRCSKPEVEVGIQHVTCTEDAAAFVALAAAMDLCVDACQPFSRKLRQELRHDGQ
;
A
#
# COMPACT_ATOMS: atom_id res chain seq x y z
N MET A 1 -24.61 -3.57 -7.42
CA MET A 1 -23.38 -3.23 -6.69
C MET A 1 -23.30 -1.72 -6.75
N ASP A 2 -23.68 -1.04 -5.66
CA ASP A 2 -23.70 0.42 -5.66
C ASP A 2 -22.40 0.91 -4.99
N PRO A 3 -21.62 1.77 -5.66
CA PRO A 3 -20.35 2.23 -5.12
C PRO A 3 -20.57 3.15 -3.92
N CYS A 4 -19.81 2.89 -2.85
CA CYS A 4 -19.75 3.76 -1.70
C CYS A 4 -18.88 4.99 -2.00
N PRO A 5 -19.28 6.19 -1.54
CA PRO A 5 -18.52 7.41 -1.76
C PRO A 5 -17.32 7.47 -0.81
N TYR A 6 -16.12 7.44 -1.39
CA TYR A 6 -14.86 7.62 -0.69
C TYR A 6 -14.09 8.80 -1.32
N VAL A 7 -13.22 9.39 -0.49
CA VAL A 7 -12.41 10.56 -0.81
C VAL A 7 -10.98 10.27 -0.40
N ARG A 8 -10.04 10.65 -1.26
CA ARG A 8 -8.61 10.45 -1.04
C ARG A 8 -7.88 11.78 -1.01
N ILE A 9 -7.16 12.04 0.08
CA ILE A 9 -6.30 13.22 0.22
C ILE A 9 -4.88 12.79 -0.10
N VAL A 10 -4.36 13.27 -1.21
CA VAL A 10 -3.04 12.93 -1.75
C VAL A 10 -2.09 14.10 -1.50
N VAL A 11 -1.00 13.83 -0.80
CA VAL A 11 0.11 14.78 -0.58
C VAL A 11 1.31 14.26 -1.35
N GLY A 12 1.77 15.05 -2.31
CA GLY A 12 2.85 14.71 -3.22
C GLY A 12 3.79 15.88 -3.49
N SER A 13 4.79 15.60 -4.32
CA SER A 13 5.76 16.59 -4.81
C SER A 13 6.41 17.40 -3.68
N LEU A 14 6.71 16.78 -2.54
CA LEU A 14 7.40 17.44 -1.42
C LEU A 14 8.89 17.66 -1.73
N GLY A 15 9.35 18.91 -1.62
CA GLY A 15 10.75 19.29 -1.84
C GLY A 15 11.15 20.52 -1.04
N LEU A 16 12.42 20.62 -0.66
CA LEU A 16 12.94 21.76 0.12
C LEU A 16 13.85 22.67 -0.70
N LYS A 17 13.76 23.97 -0.46
CA LYS A 17 14.68 24.97 -0.98
C LYS A 17 15.10 25.91 0.14
N PHE A 18 16.37 26.29 0.16
CA PHE A 18 16.92 27.27 1.09
C PHE A 18 17.40 28.48 0.29
N ASP A 19 16.88 29.67 0.62
CA ASP A 19 17.34 30.93 0.03
C ASP A 19 18.26 31.63 1.03
N GLY A 20 19.49 32.00 0.60
CA GLY A 20 20.46 32.75 1.42
C GLY A 20 21.90 32.22 1.45
N THR A 21 22.21 31.09 0.82
CA THR A 21 23.62 30.65 0.66
C THR A 21 24.26 31.38 -0.53
N GLY A 22 25.14 32.34 -0.23
CA GLY A 22 26.12 32.82 -1.21
C GLY A 22 26.93 31.66 -1.78
N ASP A 23 27.46 31.86 -2.98
CA ASP A 23 28.25 30.93 -3.80
C ASP A 23 28.95 29.81 -2.99
N GLY A 24 28.64 28.55 -3.32
CA GLY A 24 29.59 27.44 -3.14
C GLY A 24 29.27 26.30 -2.16
N ALA A 25 28.13 26.26 -1.45
CA ALA A 25 27.78 25.07 -0.67
C ALA A 25 26.27 24.88 -0.47
N THR A 26 25.65 24.04 -1.31
CA THR A 26 24.34 23.44 -0.99
C THR A 26 24.53 22.49 0.19
N PRO A 27 23.91 22.73 1.36
CA PRO A 27 23.89 21.71 2.39
C PRO A 27 23.12 20.51 1.83
N SER A 28 23.75 19.33 1.78
CA SER A 28 23.10 18.03 1.53
C SER A 28 22.23 17.65 2.73
N SER A 29 21.29 18.53 3.06
CA SER A 29 20.38 18.37 4.18
C SER A 29 19.23 17.46 3.73
N THR A 30 19.33 16.19 4.07
CA THR A 30 18.15 15.31 4.10
C THR A 30 17.21 15.79 5.21
N GLY A 31 15.93 15.86 4.91
CA GLY A 31 14.88 16.23 5.86
C GLY A 31 13.75 15.21 5.84
N TYR A 32 12.78 15.39 6.72
CA TYR A 32 11.56 14.59 6.70
C TYR A 32 10.34 15.42 7.09
N CYS A 33 9.20 15.09 6.50
CA CYS A 33 7.89 15.63 6.83
C CYS A 33 7.14 14.69 7.77
N LYS A 34 6.45 15.26 8.75
CA LYS A 34 5.35 14.59 9.49
C LYS A 34 4.04 15.17 8.99
N ILE A 35 3.23 14.32 8.37
CA ILE A 35 1.97 14.71 7.73
C ILE A 35 0.84 14.18 8.61
N LYS A 36 0.06 15.11 9.17
CA LYS A 36 -0.92 14.83 10.22
C LYS A 36 -2.30 15.26 9.78
N LEU A 37 -3.24 14.34 9.93
CA LEU A 37 -4.67 14.58 9.81
C LEU A 37 -5.36 14.06 11.07
N LYS A 38 -6.27 14.84 11.65
CA LYS A 38 -6.91 14.49 12.92
C LYS A 38 -7.67 13.17 12.82
N ASN A 39 -7.53 12.30 13.82
CA ASN A 39 -8.09 10.94 13.89
C ASN A 39 -7.50 9.93 12.89
N TYR A 40 -6.49 10.32 12.11
CA TYR A 40 -5.78 9.41 11.21
C TYR A 40 -4.33 9.22 11.67
N PRO A 41 -3.71 8.07 11.35
CA PRO A 41 -2.31 7.83 11.67
C PRO A 41 -1.41 8.88 11.00
N THR A 42 -0.39 9.34 11.73
CA THR A 42 0.60 10.27 11.17
C THR A 42 1.46 9.55 10.14
N GLN A 43 1.58 10.14 8.95
CA GLN A 43 2.42 9.63 7.87
C GLN A 43 3.73 10.42 7.83
N PHE A 44 4.79 9.77 7.35
CA PHE A 44 6.13 10.34 7.31
C PHE A 44 6.69 10.22 5.90
N ALA A 45 7.36 11.27 5.43
CA ALA A 45 7.99 11.27 4.13
C ALA A 45 9.40 11.85 4.24
N GLU A 46 10.39 11.18 3.65
CA GLU A 46 11.73 11.74 3.48
C GLU A 46 11.71 12.73 2.32
N ILE A 47 12.45 13.82 2.47
CA ILE A 47 12.50 14.92 1.51
C ILE A 47 13.94 15.35 1.30
N VAL A 48 14.24 15.71 0.05
CA VAL A 48 15.56 16.13 -0.38
C VAL A 48 15.54 17.63 -0.68
N SER A 49 16.66 18.30 -0.41
CA SER A 49 16.84 19.70 -0.82
C SER A 49 17.06 19.75 -2.33
N VAL A 50 16.27 20.56 -3.02
CA VAL A 50 16.36 20.81 -4.46
C VAL A 50 17.24 22.03 -4.69
N ALA A 51 18.31 21.87 -5.47
CA ALA A 51 19.19 22.97 -5.85
C ALA A 51 18.58 23.76 -7.02
N GLY A 52 18.61 25.09 -6.95
CA GLY A 52 18.26 25.97 -8.09
C GLY A 52 16.78 26.19 -8.35
N GLY A 53 15.85 25.69 -7.52
CA GLY A 53 14.41 25.96 -7.65
C GLY A 53 13.74 25.33 -8.88
N ASP A 54 14.42 24.39 -9.54
CA ASP A 54 13.89 23.72 -10.73
C ASP A 54 12.83 22.69 -10.33
N VAL A 55 11.57 22.96 -10.68
CA VAL A 55 10.40 22.11 -10.33
C VAL A 55 10.53 20.71 -10.93
N ASN A 56 11.28 20.58 -12.03
CA ASN A 56 11.54 19.30 -12.70
C ASN A 56 12.34 18.29 -11.84
N GLN A 57 13.02 18.76 -10.79
CA GLN A 57 13.70 17.89 -9.82
C GLN A 57 12.78 17.35 -8.72
N VAL A 58 11.57 17.91 -8.59
CA VAL A 58 10.57 17.44 -7.63
C VAL A 58 9.76 16.34 -8.30
N ASN A 59 10.04 15.08 -7.94
CA ASN A 59 9.30 13.93 -8.43
C ASN A 59 7.80 14.06 -8.11
N ASP A 60 6.91 13.71 -9.05
CA ASP A 60 5.43 13.73 -8.86
C ASP A 60 4.94 12.55 -8.00
N GLN A 61 5.79 12.10 -7.08
CA GLN A 61 5.56 10.96 -6.21
C GLN A 61 4.58 11.32 -5.08
N VAL A 62 3.71 10.38 -4.73
CA VAL A 62 2.80 10.50 -3.59
C VAL A 62 3.56 10.15 -2.30
N GLN A 63 3.73 11.14 -1.44
CA GLN A 63 4.47 10.97 -0.18
C GLN A 63 3.57 10.68 1.02
N ALA A 64 2.28 11.01 0.94
CA ALA A 64 1.27 10.56 1.89
C ALA A 64 -0.11 10.52 1.24
N CYS A 65 -0.96 9.62 1.75
CA CYS A 65 -2.29 9.39 1.23
C CYS A 65 -3.25 9.05 2.36
N PHE A 66 -4.31 9.84 2.56
CA PHE A 66 -5.37 9.55 3.51
C PHE A 66 -6.62 9.10 2.75
N ASN A 67 -7.18 7.96 3.15
CA ASN A 67 -8.38 7.39 2.56
C ASN A 67 -9.53 7.55 3.56
N LEU A 68 -10.61 8.20 3.14
CA LEU A 68 -11.74 8.56 4.00
C LEU A 68 -13.06 8.15 3.34
N LYS A 69 -14.05 7.71 4.13
CA LYS A 69 -15.45 7.74 3.67
C LYS A 69 -15.86 9.20 3.47
N LYS A 70 -16.76 9.49 2.52
CA LYS A 70 -17.24 10.88 2.29
C LYS A 70 -17.72 11.54 3.58
N SER A 71 -18.53 10.82 4.38
CA SER A 71 -19.01 11.33 5.67
C SER A 71 -17.91 11.65 6.68
N GLU A 72 -16.75 10.99 6.61
CA GLU A 72 -15.60 11.30 7.47
C GLU A 72 -14.88 12.56 6.99
N TYR A 73 -14.74 12.72 5.66
CA TYR A 73 -14.19 13.91 5.05
C TYR A 73 -15.04 15.15 5.38
N ASP A 74 -16.36 15.07 5.25
CA ASP A 74 -17.28 16.16 5.57
C ASP A 74 -17.10 16.61 7.04
N ARG A 75 -16.96 15.64 7.97
CA ARG A 75 -16.67 15.93 9.39
C ARG A 75 -15.30 16.55 9.63
N VAL A 76 -14.32 16.28 8.76
CA VAL A 76 -12.99 16.92 8.82
C VAL A 76 -13.14 18.40 8.42
N VAL A 77 -13.87 18.68 7.35
CA VAL A 77 -14.14 20.04 6.86
C VAL A 77 -14.97 20.84 7.88
N ASP A 78 -16.10 20.31 8.35
CA ASP A 78 -17.03 20.98 9.28
C ASP A 78 -16.35 21.39 10.59
N LYS A 79 -15.45 20.53 11.10
CA LYS A 79 -14.72 20.80 12.34
C LYS A 79 -13.51 21.69 12.13
N SER A 80 -13.28 22.21 10.93
CA SER A 80 -12.08 22.97 10.55
C SER A 80 -10.77 22.22 10.85
N ASN A 81 -10.79 20.89 10.77
CA ASN A 81 -9.61 20.08 11.03
C ASN A 81 -8.67 20.23 9.82
N MET A 82 -7.58 20.95 10.01
CA MET A 82 -6.64 21.22 8.93
C MET A 82 -5.61 20.10 8.76
N LEU A 83 -5.20 19.86 7.52
CA LEU A 83 -4.04 19.02 7.20
C LEU A 83 -2.78 19.78 7.64
N LYS A 84 -1.98 19.16 8.51
CA LYS A 84 -0.75 19.77 9.05
C LYS A 84 0.48 19.02 8.56
N ILE A 85 1.41 19.74 7.94
CA ILE A 85 2.69 19.23 7.47
C ILE A 85 3.80 19.91 8.28
N GLU A 86 4.46 19.15 9.15
CA GLU A 86 5.60 19.60 9.94
C GLU A 86 6.89 19.16 9.27
N VAL A 87 7.79 20.11 9.00
CA VAL A 87 9.03 19.85 8.26
C VAL A 87 10.22 19.88 9.19
N TYR A 88 11.05 18.85 9.16
CA TYR A 88 12.22 18.69 10.03
C TYR A 88 13.50 18.51 9.21
N SER A 89 14.61 19.06 9.71
CA SER A 89 15.95 18.75 9.20
C SER A 89 16.55 17.52 9.90
N GLY A 90 17.37 16.75 9.18
CA GLY A 90 18.06 15.57 9.68
C GLY A 90 17.34 14.25 9.39
N ARG A 91 17.94 13.13 9.83
CA ARG A 91 17.40 11.78 9.64
C ARG A 91 16.35 11.43 10.71
N LYS A 92 15.41 10.56 10.35
CA LYS A 92 14.45 9.96 11.28
C LYS A 92 15.18 8.93 12.16
N GLY A 93 15.39 9.24 13.44
CA GLY A 93 16.01 8.31 14.40
C GLY A 93 15.51 8.53 15.83
N GLY A 94 15.37 7.43 16.59
CA GLY A 94 15.34 7.49 18.05
C GLY A 94 16.76 7.68 18.61
N PRO A 95 16.92 8.03 19.89
CA PRO A 95 18.24 8.26 20.47
C PRO A 95 19.05 6.97 20.46
N VAL A 96 20.08 6.91 19.61
CA VAL A 96 21.14 5.90 19.71
C VAL A 96 22.16 6.46 20.69
N CYS A 97 22.25 5.81 21.86
CA CYS A 97 23.22 5.97 22.95
C CYS A 97 23.82 7.37 23.22
N GLY A 98 23.52 7.96 24.39
CA GLY A 98 24.38 8.90 25.13
C GLY A 98 24.80 10.20 24.44
N PHE A 99 24.39 11.34 25.02
CA PHE A 99 24.61 12.73 24.57
C PHE A 99 23.61 13.22 23.49
N GLY A 100 22.78 14.18 23.89
CA GLY A 100 21.59 14.62 23.15
C GLY A 100 21.90 15.39 21.86
N SER A 101 21.39 14.89 20.72
CA SER A 101 20.95 15.65 19.53
C SER A 101 20.26 14.75 18.50
N GLY A 102 19.51 13.73 18.94
CA GLY A 102 18.96 12.69 18.05
C GLY A 102 17.60 12.99 17.39
N SER A 103 16.91 14.08 17.76
CA SER A 103 15.62 14.45 17.16
C SER A 103 15.82 15.58 16.16
N GLY A 104 15.46 15.35 14.89
CA GLY A 104 15.55 16.38 13.85
C GLY A 104 14.92 17.72 14.25
N LYS A 105 15.51 18.84 13.83
CA LYS A 105 15.09 20.20 14.20
C LYS A 105 13.89 20.62 13.35
N LEU A 106 12.83 21.13 13.96
CA LEU A 106 11.67 21.66 13.24
C LEU A 106 12.08 22.91 12.43
N LEU A 107 11.91 22.85 11.11
CA LEU A 107 12.14 23.97 10.19
C LEU A 107 10.89 24.84 10.03
N GLY A 108 9.70 24.23 10.03
CA GLY A 108 8.46 24.96 9.93
C GLY A 108 7.22 24.06 9.84
N VAL A 109 6.06 24.69 9.80
CA VAL A 109 4.76 24.02 9.75
C VAL A 109 3.92 24.66 8.67
N VAL A 110 3.41 23.86 7.73
CA VAL A 110 2.36 24.25 6.79
C VAL A 110 1.04 23.67 7.27
N THR A 111 0.01 24.51 7.31
CA THR A 111 -1.34 24.10 7.66
C THR A 111 -2.26 24.44 6.50
N VAL A 112 -3.07 23.48 6.06
CA VAL A 112 -3.93 23.61 4.88
C VAL A 112 -5.36 23.26 5.24
N GLY A 113 -6.27 24.20 4.99
CA GLY A 113 -7.71 23.97 5.09
C GLY A 113 -8.20 23.08 3.94
N LEU A 114 -9.15 22.23 4.24
CA LEU A 114 -9.84 21.38 3.26
C LEU A 114 -11.23 21.97 3.04
N ASP A 115 -11.75 21.88 1.82
CA ASP A 115 -13.03 22.46 1.42
C ASP A 115 -13.92 21.40 0.77
N SER A 116 -15.21 21.40 1.12
CA SER A 116 -16.26 20.52 0.58
C SER A 116 -16.47 20.71 -0.93
N ALA A 117 -16.09 21.87 -1.49
CA ALA A 117 -16.13 22.11 -2.94
C ALA A 117 -15.34 21.06 -3.74
N ALA A 118 -14.33 20.42 -3.12
CA ALA A 118 -13.55 19.35 -3.73
C ALA A 118 -14.36 18.07 -4.02
N VAL A 119 -15.43 17.83 -3.26
CA VAL A 119 -16.23 16.60 -3.31
C VAL A 119 -17.60 16.84 -3.96
N ASP A 120 -18.16 18.04 -3.80
CA ASP A 120 -19.52 18.38 -4.25
C ASP A 120 -19.57 19.09 -5.63
N GLY A 121 -18.44 19.54 -6.18
CA GLY A 121 -18.41 20.30 -7.43
C GLY A 121 -18.74 19.46 -8.67
N GLY A 122 -19.79 19.83 -9.42
CA GLY A 122 -20.21 19.25 -10.72
C GLY A 122 -19.21 19.38 -11.88
N SER A 123 -17.92 19.59 -11.59
CA SER A 123 -16.85 19.46 -12.56
C SER A 123 -16.57 17.98 -12.78
N ASN A 124 -16.55 17.54 -14.04
CA ASN A 124 -16.19 16.18 -14.46
C ASN A 124 -14.76 15.76 -14.06
N ARG A 125 -14.00 16.66 -13.41
CA ARG A 125 -12.66 16.39 -12.90
C ARG A 125 -12.80 15.72 -11.52
N GLY A 126 -12.60 14.41 -11.46
CA GLY A 126 -12.59 13.63 -10.21
C GLY A 126 -11.46 13.97 -9.22
N CYS A 127 -10.74 15.08 -9.41
CA CYS A 127 -9.62 15.54 -8.59
C CYS A 127 -9.65 17.07 -8.49
N VAL A 128 -9.46 17.60 -7.28
CA VAL A 128 -9.33 19.02 -6.99
C VAL A 128 -7.99 19.29 -6.32
N VAL A 129 -7.22 20.21 -6.90
CA VAL A 129 -5.94 20.65 -6.34
C VAL A 129 -6.22 21.73 -5.29
N VAL A 130 -5.98 21.41 -4.03
CA VAL A 130 -6.17 22.35 -2.90
C VAL A 130 -4.99 23.32 -2.83
N ARG A 131 -3.78 22.81 -3.07
CA ARG A 131 -2.56 23.64 -3.06
C ARG A 131 -1.49 22.99 -3.92
N ASN A 132 -0.82 23.77 -4.76
CA ASN A 132 0.34 23.33 -5.51
C ASN A 132 1.35 24.47 -5.61
N GLY A 133 2.61 24.22 -5.27
CA GLY A 133 3.73 25.15 -5.42
C GLY A 133 4.54 25.37 -4.15
N TRP A 134 5.41 26.37 -4.20
CA TRP A 134 6.32 26.71 -3.11
C TRP A 134 5.64 27.52 -2.00
N VAL A 135 5.91 27.15 -0.76
CA VAL A 135 5.41 27.79 0.45
C VAL A 135 6.58 28.11 1.38
N GLY A 136 6.73 29.38 1.74
CA GLY A 136 7.73 29.79 2.74
C GLY A 136 7.42 29.19 4.10
N ILE A 137 8.40 28.52 4.70
CA ILE A 137 8.36 27.88 6.00
C ILE A 137 9.52 28.39 6.87
N GLY A 138 9.23 28.78 8.11
CA GLY A 138 10.24 29.30 9.04
C GLY A 138 9.94 30.74 9.51
N ASP A 139 10.85 31.28 10.32
CA ASP A 139 10.70 32.61 10.89
C ASP A 139 10.96 33.70 9.83
N ARG A 140 10.00 34.61 9.66
CA ARG A 140 10.09 35.75 8.73
C ARG A 140 11.24 36.71 9.07
N CYS A 141 11.76 36.64 10.30
CA CYS A 141 12.88 37.44 10.76
C CYS A 141 14.26 36.81 10.49
N SER A 142 14.31 35.56 9.99
CA SER A 142 15.56 34.86 9.69
C SER A 142 16.14 35.29 8.33
N LYS A 143 17.47 35.42 8.26
CA LYS A 143 18.20 35.69 6.99
C LYS A 143 18.18 34.50 6.01
N ASN A 144 17.89 33.29 6.51
CA ASN A 144 17.76 32.09 5.70
C ASN A 144 16.27 31.72 5.60
N LEU A 145 15.68 31.98 4.44
CA LEU A 145 14.30 31.59 4.16
C LEU A 145 14.29 30.14 3.67
N VAL A 146 13.38 29.34 4.21
CA VAL A 146 13.17 27.97 3.75
C VAL A 146 11.85 27.93 3.00
N HIS A 147 11.82 27.26 1.86
CA HIS A 147 10.63 27.05 1.06
C HIS A 147 10.36 25.55 0.94
N LEU A 148 9.09 25.16 1.10
CA LEU A 148 8.59 23.82 0.87
C LEU A 148 7.75 23.82 -0.40
N HIS A 149 8.15 23.06 -1.41
CA HIS A 149 7.27 22.70 -2.50
C HIS A 149 6.34 21.59 -2.02
N LEU A 150 5.05 21.67 -2.38
CA LEU A 150 4.07 20.64 -2.07
C LEU A 150 2.92 20.68 -3.06
N SER A 151 2.34 19.52 -3.32
CA SER A 151 1.09 19.33 -4.05
C SER A 151 0.11 18.60 -3.13
N ILE A 152 -1.06 19.20 -2.89
CA ILE A 152 -2.16 18.60 -2.13
C ILE A 152 -3.36 18.53 -3.05
N ARG A 153 -3.82 17.30 -3.27
CA ARG A 153 -4.97 16.98 -4.11
C ARG A 153 -6.01 16.24 -3.30
N VAL A 154 -7.27 16.48 -3.61
CA VAL A 154 -8.42 15.75 -3.07
C VAL A 154 -9.10 15.07 -4.25
N GLU A 155 -9.17 13.75 -4.21
CA GLU A 155 -9.65 12.90 -5.29
C GLU A 155 -10.91 12.17 -4.85
N ARG A 156 -11.90 12.09 -5.74
CA ARG A 156 -13.03 11.16 -5.59
C ARG A 156 -12.53 9.77 -5.86
N ASP A 157 -12.83 8.85 -4.97
CA ASP A 157 -12.32 7.47 -5.05
C ASP A 157 -13.43 6.46 -4.74
N PRO A 158 -14.53 6.42 -5.52
CA PRO A 158 -15.65 5.50 -5.26
C PRO A 158 -15.21 4.03 -5.20
N ARG A 159 -15.72 3.29 -4.20
CA ARG A 159 -15.33 1.90 -3.93
C ARG A 159 -16.54 0.98 -3.81
N PHE A 160 -16.39 -0.25 -4.29
CA PHE A 160 -17.28 -1.33 -3.86
C PHE A 160 -16.81 -1.87 -2.51
N VAL A 161 -17.76 -2.10 -1.60
CA VAL A 161 -17.50 -2.68 -0.29
C VAL A 161 -18.20 -4.03 -0.23
N PHE A 162 -17.43 -5.07 0.07
CA PHE A 162 -17.91 -6.43 0.22
C PHE A 162 -17.71 -6.87 1.66
N GLU A 163 -18.73 -7.51 2.21
CA GLU A 163 -18.69 -8.14 3.53
C GLU A 163 -18.90 -9.64 3.34
N PHE A 164 -18.09 -10.43 4.03
CA PHE A 164 -18.27 -11.88 4.03
C PHE A 164 -19.44 -12.25 4.95
N ASP A 165 -20.35 -13.07 4.45
CA ASP A 165 -21.48 -13.58 5.24
C ASP A 165 -21.01 -14.46 6.41
N GLY A 166 -19.89 -15.15 6.23
CA GLY A 166 -19.24 -16.00 7.24
C GLY A 166 -17.72 -15.91 7.19
N GLU A 167 -17.05 -16.80 7.91
CA GLU A 167 -15.59 -16.90 7.86
C GLU A 167 -15.16 -17.55 6.53
N PRO A 168 -14.03 -17.12 5.93
CA PRO A 168 -13.49 -17.78 4.76
C PRO A 168 -13.15 -19.25 5.06
N GLU A 169 -13.72 -20.16 4.28
CA GLU A 169 -13.37 -21.59 4.31
C GLU A 169 -12.05 -21.85 3.57
N CYS A 170 -11.50 -23.05 3.71
CA CYS A 170 -10.23 -23.41 3.08
C CYS A 170 -10.42 -23.77 1.61
N SER A 171 -9.58 -23.17 0.76
CA SER A 171 -9.76 -23.16 -0.70
C SER A 171 -11.07 -22.47 -1.14
N PRO A 172 -11.31 -21.21 -0.71
CA PRO A 172 -12.58 -20.55 -0.92
C PRO A 172 -12.88 -20.40 -2.42
N GLN A 173 -14.15 -20.64 -2.74
CA GLN A 173 -14.73 -20.37 -4.06
C GLN A 173 -15.65 -19.16 -3.97
N VAL A 174 -15.48 -18.22 -4.88
CA VAL A 174 -16.38 -17.07 -4.99
C VAL A 174 -17.48 -17.44 -5.96
N PHE A 175 -18.72 -17.36 -5.50
CA PHE A 175 -19.91 -17.62 -6.32
C PHE A 175 -20.61 -16.31 -6.67
N GLN A 176 -20.93 -16.14 -7.95
CA GLN A 176 -21.94 -15.19 -8.37
C GLN A 176 -23.32 -15.82 -8.09
N VAL A 177 -24.14 -15.15 -7.29
CA VAL A 177 -25.48 -15.61 -6.93
C VAL A 177 -26.51 -14.72 -7.62
N ASN A 178 -27.32 -15.29 -8.51
CA ASN A 178 -28.43 -14.61 -9.16
C ASN A 178 -29.72 -15.41 -8.93
N GLY A 179 -30.50 -15.01 -7.94
CA GLY A 179 -31.63 -15.81 -7.45
C GLY A 179 -31.16 -17.16 -6.91
N ASN A 180 -31.65 -18.26 -7.49
CA ASN A 180 -31.29 -19.62 -7.10
C ASN A 180 -30.05 -20.17 -7.84
N VAL A 181 -29.49 -19.42 -8.80
CA VAL A 181 -28.33 -19.86 -9.58
C VAL A 181 -27.05 -19.44 -8.87
N ARG A 182 -26.14 -20.39 -8.64
CA ARG A 182 -24.79 -20.16 -8.10
C ARG A 182 -23.76 -20.56 -9.14
N GLN A 183 -22.96 -19.61 -9.63
CA GLN A 183 -21.89 -19.85 -10.58
C GLN A 183 -20.53 -19.54 -9.94
N ALA A 184 -19.63 -20.52 -9.90
CA ALA A 184 -18.28 -20.29 -9.42
C ALA A 184 -17.53 -19.36 -10.39
N VAL A 185 -17.09 -18.22 -9.89
CA VAL A 185 -16.36 -17.21 -10.67
C VAL A 185 -14.88 -17.17 -10.30
N PHE A 186 -14.47 -17.58 -9.10
CA PHE A 186 -13.06 -17.70 -8.70
C PHE A 186 -12.86 -18.86 -7.72
N THR A 187 -11.65 -19.41 -7.69
CA THR A 187 -11.20 -20.29 -6.61
C THR A 187 -9.78 -19.91 -6.20
N SER A 188 -9.46 -20.11 -4.93
CA SER A 188 -8.08 -20.02 -4.45
C SER A 188 -7.62 -21.38 -3.91
N LYS A 189 -6.35 -21.72 -4.16
CA LYS A 189 -5.77 -23.00 -3.73
C LYS A 189 -4.48 -22.76 -2.98
N PHE A 190 -4.38 -23.35 -1.79
CA PHE A 190 -3.17 -23.32 -0.99
C PHE A 190 -2.21 -24.46 -1.35
N SER A 191 -0.92 -24.17 -1.34
CA SER A 191 0.13 -25.14 -1.58
C SER A 191 1.37 -24.87 -0.71
N PHE A 192 2.02 -25.96 -0.29
CA PHE A 192 3.34 -25.96 0.33
C PHE A 192 4.33 -26.67 -0.58
N ARG A 193 5.56 -26.15 -0.70
CA ARG A 193 6.65 -26.91 -1.30
C ARG A 193 7.05 -28.01 -0.32
N ASN A 194 6.65 -29.24 -0.63
CA ASN A 194 7.06 -30.40 0.14
C ASN A 194 8.52 -30.74 -0.23
N ASN A 195 9.49 -30.38 0.62
CA ASN A 195 10.84 -30.88 0.48
C ASN A 195 10.84 -32.32 1.02
N ARG A 196 10.95 -33.31 0.13
CA ARG A 196 10.76 -34.73 0.46
C ARG A 196 11.83 -35.32 1.38
N ASP A 197 12.82 -34.54 1.83
CA ASP A 197 13.84 -35.01 2.75
C ASP A 197 13.99 -34.09 3.96
N GLN A 198 13.91 -34.72 5.14
CA GLN A 198 14.30 -34.29 6.49
C GLN A 198 13.17 -33.97 7.49
N ASN A 199 13.16 -34.77 8.55
CA ASN A 199 12.38 -34.71 9.79
C ASN A 199 12.63 -33.45 10.66
N LEU A 200 12.71 -32.26 10.05
CA LEU A 200 12.84 -30.98 10.76
C LEU A 200 11.59 -30.16 10.48
N ARG A 201 10.85 -29.86 11.56
CA ARG A 201 9.65 -28.99 11.63
C ARG A 201 9.53 -28.04 10.44
N SER A 202 8.57 -28.30 9.56
CA SER A 202 8.27 -27.49 8.38
C SER A 202 7.66 -26.14 8.78
N ASP A 203 8.48 -25.24 9.32
CA ASP A 203 8.08 -23.87 9.64
C ASP A 203 8.00 -23.04 8.34
N VAL A 204 6.86 -22.36 8.15
CA VAL A 204 6.65 -21.45 7.02
C VAL A 204 7.57 -20.25 7.21
N SER A 205 8.58 -20.11 6.36
CA SER A 205 9.65 -19.11 6.47
C SER A 205 9.87 -18.39 5.15
N SER A 206 10.62 -17.29 5.14
CA SER A 206 10.83 -16.52 3.90
C SER A 206 11.51 -17.32 2.79
N SER A 207 12.26 -18.38 3.12
CA SER A 207 12.87 -19.30 2.15
C SER A 207 11.94 -20.44 1.71
N ASN A 208 10.85 -20.66 2.45
CA ASN A 208 9.81 -21.64 2.12
C ASN A 208 8.43 -21.07 2.46
N PRO A 209 7.94 -20.07 1.70
CA PRO A 209 6.65 -19.46 1.94
C PRO A 209 5.51 -20.40 1.57
N GLY A 210 4.38 -20.27 2.28
CA GLY A 210 3.11 -20.85 1.84
C GLY A 210 2.56 -20.01 0.70
N ALA A 211 1.99 -20.66 -0.32
CA ALA A 211 1.52 -19.97 -1.52
C ALA A 211 0.06 -20.27 -1.81
N TRP A 212 -0.71 -19.22 -2.06
CA TRP A 212 -2.06 -19.25 -2.59
C TRP A 212 -2.05 -18.81 -4.05
N LEU A 213 -2.66 -19.61 -4.91
CA LEU A 213 -2.94 -19.23 -6.29
C LEU A 213 -4.41 -18.85 -6.40
N ILE A 214 -4.67 -17.67 -6.96
CA ILE A 214 -6.01 -17.19 -7.27
C ILE A 214 -6.26 -17.51 -8.74
N LEU A 215 -7.30 -18.28 -9.00
CA LEU A 215 -7.62 -18.79 -10.31
C LEU A 215 -8.92 -18.17 -10.83
N ARG A 216 -8.89 -17.73 -12.09
CA ARG A 216 -10.05 -17.23 -12.83
C ARG A 216 -10.48 -18.22 -13.92
N PRO A 217 -11.77 -18.27 -14.28
CA PRO A 217 -12.26 -19.02 -15.42
C PRO A 217 -11.61 -18.54 -16.72
N GLY A 218 -11.18 -19.48 -17.56
CA GLY A 218 -10.75 -19.27 -18.93
C GLY A 218 -11.56 -20.15 -19.89
N HIS A 219 -11.20 -20.14 -21.18
CA HIS A 219 -11.84 -21.00 -22.18
C HIS A 219 -11.62 -22.48 -21.83
N SER A 220 -12.56 -23.09 -21.12
CA SER A 220 -12.58 -24.49 -20.63
C SER A 220 -11.53 -24.90 -19.59
N THR A 221 -10.73 -23.97 -19.06
CA THR A 221 -9.72 -24.22 -18.02
C THR A 221 -9.69 -23.13 -16.96
N TRP A 222 -9.08 -23.41 -15.81
CA TRP A 222 -8.78 -22.39 -14.80
C TRP A 222 -7.41 -21.77 -15.09
N LYS A 223 -7.35 -20.44 -15.19
CA LYS A 223 -6.12 -19.69 -15.42
C LYS A 223 -5.67 -18.98 -14.14
N PRO A 224 -4.37 -18.94 -13.83
CA PRO A 224 -3.89 -18.17 -12.69
C PRO A 224 -4.01 -16.67 -12.95
N TRP A 225 -4.56 -15.94 -11.98
CA TRP A 225 -4.68 -14.47 -11.99
C TRP A 225 -3.62 -13.81 -11.11
N GLY A 226 -3.37 -14.37 -9.92
CA GLY A 226 -2.40 -13.84 -8.98
C GLY A 226 -1.87 -14.89 -8.04
N ARG A 227 -0.70 -14.61 -7.46
CA ARG A 227 -0.02 -15.44 -6.47
C ARG A 227 0.17 -14.64 -5.19
N LEU A 228 -0.37 -15.14 -4.09
CA LEU A 228 -0.11 -14.62 -2.76
C LEU A 228 0.81 -15.57 -2.02
N GLU A 229 2.00 -15.12 -1.67
CA GLU A 229 2.93 -15.83 -0.80
C GLU A 229 2.89 -15.24 0.60
N ALA A 230 2.90 -16.08 1.62
CA ALA A 230 2.95 -15.67 3.01
C ALA A 230 3.94 -16.53 3.80
N TRP A 231 4.63 -15.90 4.74
CA TRP A 231 5.61 -16.55 5.58
C TRP A 231 5.72 -15.91 6.95
N ARG A 232 6.22 -16.67 7.92
CA ARG A 232 6.54 -16.12 9.23
C ARG A 232 7.92 -15.45 9.18
N ASP A 233 8.01 -14.26 9.75
CA ASP A 233 9.31 -13.62 9.91
C ASP A 233 10.11 -14.35 11.00
N SER A 234 11.29 -14.86 10.63
CA SER A 234 12.20 -15.54 11.58
C SER A 234 12.67 -14.61 12.69
N LYS A 235 12.71 -13.29 12.45
CA LYS A 235 13.15 -12.28 13.42
C LYS A 235 12.04 -11.86 14.38
N SER A 236 10.77 -11.94 13.96
CA SER A 236 9.61 -11.64 14.80
C SER A 236 8.50 -12.66 14.58
N LYS A 237 8.32 -13.55 15.57
CA LYS A 237 7.30 -14.61 15.55
C LYS A 237 5.86 -14.08 15.53
N ASP A 238 5.68 -12.78 15.78
CA ASP A 238 4.38 -12.10 15.86
C ASP A 238 4.01 -11.38 14.55
N HIS A 239 4.84 -11.47 13.51
CA HIS A 239 4.59 -10.89 12.20
C HIS A 239 4.60 -11.93 11.09
N ILE A 240 3.68 -11.76 10.15
CA ILE A 240 3.59 -12.54 8.92
C ILE A 240 3.96 -11.61 7.78
N GLY A 241 5.01 -11.98 7.05
CA GLY A 241 5.36 -11.37 5.78
C GLY A 241 4.45 -11.91 4.69
N TYR A 242 4.08 -11.06 3.75
CA TYR A 242 3.31 -11.44 2.59
C TYR A 242 3.82 -10.73 1.34
N ARG A 243 3.64 -11.37 0.19
CA ARG A 243 3.91 -10.82 -1.13
C ARG A 243 2.81 -11.25 -2.08
N PHE A 244 2.18 -10.29 -2.73
CA PHE A 244 1.21 -10.53 -3.77
C PHE A 244 1.79 -10.13 -5.14
N GLU A 245 1.69 -11.05 -6.08
CA GLU A 245 2.13 -10.90 -7.45
C GLU A 245 0.96 -11.10 -8.41
N LEU A 246 0.80 -10.16 -9.34
CA LEU A 246 -0.12 -10.29 -10.45
C LEU A 246 0.55 -11.06 -11.58
N LEU A 247 -0.14 -12.06 -12.12
CA LEU A 247 0.39 -12.92 -13.17
C LEU A 247 -0.14 -12.46 -14.54
N PRO A 248 0.72 -12.34 -15.57
CA PRO A 248 0.28 -12.01 -16.91
C PRO A 248 -0.57 -13.14 -17.51
N ASP A 249 -1.54 -12.80 -18.37
CA ASP A 249 -2.28 -13.83 -19.09
C ASP A 249 -1.32 -14.58 -20.03
N ALA A 250 -1.43 -15.91 -20.08
CA ALA A 250 -0.54 -16.79 -20.84
C ALA A 250 -0.54 -16.50 -22.35
N THR A 251 -1.44 -15.65 -22.84
CA THR A 251 -1.47 -15.16 -24.24
C THR A 251 -0.38 -14.12 -24.53
N VAL A 252 0.24 -13.53 -23.51
CA VAL A 252 1.34 -12.57 -23.65
C VAL A 252 2.62 -13.25 -23.16
N THR A 253 3.25 -14.01 -24.06
CA THR A 253 4.51 -14.72 -23.79
C THR A 253 5.65 -13.74 -23.52
N GLY A 254 6.37 -13.92 -22.41
CA GLY A 254 7.60 -13.17 -22.09
C GLY A 254 7.47 -12.12 -20.97
N LEU A 255 6.32 -12.03 -20.29
CA LEU A 255 6.15 -11.16 -19.12
C LEU A 255 6.34 -11.94 -17.81
N ASP A 256 7.02 -11.34 -16.84
CA ASP A 256 7.27 -11.88 -15.50
C ASP A 256 6.19 -11.34 -14.56
N PRO A 257 5.93 -12.02 -13.44
CA PRO A 257 4.99 -11.56 -12.42
C PRO A 257 5.35 -10.18 -11.89
N VAL A 258 4.33 -9.33 -11.67
CA VAL A 258 4.52 -8.00 -11.08
C VAL A 258 4.13 -8.03 -9.61
N THR A 259 5.06 -7.70 -8.72
CA THR A 259 4.76 -7.55 -7.29
C THR A 259 3.93 -6.28 -7.07
N LEU A 260 2.67 -6.44 -6.66
CA LEU A 260 1.78 -5.30 -6.36
C LEU A 260 1.79 -4.93 -4.88
N SER A 261 2.09 -5.88 -3.99
CA SER A 261 2.15 -5.61 -2.56
C SER A 261 3.15 -6.55 -1.89
N ASN A 262 3.98 -6.00 -1.01
CA ASN A 262 4.94 -6.75 -0.21
C ASN A 262 5.11 -6.05 1.13
N SER A 263 4.65 -6.68 2.21
CA SER A 263 4.68 -6.06 3.53
C SER A 263 4.58 -7.10 4.63
N THR A 264 4.46 -6.63 5.87
CA THR A 264 4.23 -7.47 7.05
C THR A 264 2.96 -7.04 7.77
N ILE A 265 2.28 -8.02 8.38
CA ILE A 265 1.09 -7.81 9.21
C ILE A 265 1.29 -8.51 10.55
N SER A 266 0.70 -7.99 11.63
CA SER A 266 0.78 -8.69 12.92
C SER A 266 -0.15 -9.90 12.91
N SER A 267 0.38 -11.07 13.28
CA SER A 267 -0.42 -12.27 13.45
C SER A 267 -1.34 -12.18 14.68
N LYS A 268 -1.00 -11.37 15.69
CA LYS A 268 -1.79 -11.27 16.94
C LYS A 268 -2.96 -10.31 16.82
N THR A 269 -2.70 -9.11 16.28
CA THR A 269 -3.71 -8.06 16.18
C THR A 269 -4.39 -8.01 14.84
N GLY A 270 -3.87 -8.70 13.83
CA GLY A 270 -4.28 -8.52 12.45
C GLY A 270 -3.85 -7.17 11.92
N GLY A 271 -4.61 -6.63 10.97
CA GLY A 271 -4.36 -5.33 10.37
C GLY A 271 -5.16 -5.10 9.11
N LYS A 272 -4.63 -4.27 8.21
CA LYS A 272 -5.25 -3.93 6.93
C LYS A 272 -4.28 -4.28 5.81
N PHE A 273 -4.66 -5.25 4.98
CA PHE A 273 -3.98 -5.56 3.72
C PHE A 273 -4.39 -4.51 2.69
N THR A 274 -3.45 -3.85 2.02
CA THR A 274 -3.75 -2.79 1.06
C THR A 274 -2.89 -2.92 -0.19
N ILE A 275 -3.52 -2.67 -1.33
CA ILE A 275 -2.84 -2.52 -2.61
C ILE A 275 -3.20 -1.13 -3.15
N ASP A 276 -2.19 -0.26 -3.24
CA ASP A 276 -2.33 1.10 -3.75
C ASP A 276 -1.11 1.43 -4.62
N MET A 277 -1.35 1.65 -5.91
CA MET A 277 -0.35 1.99 -6.92
C MET A 277 -0.35 3.49 -7.24
N SER A 278 -0.69 4.34 -6.25
CA SER A 278 -0.45 5.78 -6.34
C SER A 278 1.04 6.14 -6.43
N ASN A 279 1.90 5.25 -5.96
CA ASN A 279 3.35 5.34 -6.11
C ASN A 279 3.81 4.31 -7.13
N GLY A 280 4.06 4.75 -8.37
CA GLY A 280 4.85 3.95 -9.31
C GLY A 280 6.17 3.57 -8.65
N SER A 281 6.30 2.32 -8.21
CA SER A 281 7.51 1.86 -7.53
C SER A 281 8.63 1.69 -8.55
N SER A 282 9.63 2.56 -8.48
CA SER A 282 11.00 2.09 -8.71
C SER A 282 11.33 1.02 -7.65
N PRO A 283 11.99 -0.09 -8.00
CA PRO A 283 12.27 -1.18 -7.09
C PRO A 283 13.25 -0.70 -6.01
N MET A 284 12.75 -0.39 -4.81
CA MET A 284 13.63 0.00 -3.71
C MET A 284 14.01 -1.24 -2.90
N SER A 285 15.22 -1.70 -3.22
CA SER A 285 16.22 -2.34 -2.39
C SER A 285 15.94 -2.29 -0.89
N THR A 286 15.87 -3.47 -0.27
CA THR A 286 16.12 -3.66 1.16
C THR A 286 17.53 -3.15 1.53
N PRO A 287 17.71 -2.46 2.67
CA PRO A 287 19.01 -2.04 3.14
C PRO A 287 19.69 -3.21 3.87
N ASN A 288 20.41 -4.07 3.14
CA ASN A 288 21.60 -4.80 3.61
C ASN A 288 22.05 -5.78 2.52
N GLY A 289 23.16 -5.46 1.85
CA GLY A 289 23.81 -6.35 0.90
C GLY A 289 24.91 -5.61 0.15
N SER A 290 26.15 -5.96 0.46
CA SER A 290 27.39 -5.44 -0.11
C SER A 290 27.50 -5.54 -1.64
N PHE A 291 28.03 -4.45 -2.22
CA PHE A 291 28.89 -4.28 -3.40
C PHE A 291 28.55 -4.94 -4.76
N GLY A 292 28.59 -4.10 -5.80
CA GLY A 292 28.85 -4.51 -7.18
C GLY A 292 28.54 -3.41 -8.19
N SER A 293 29.46 -2.45 -8.37
CA SER A 293 29.43 -1.55 -9.53
C SER A 293 29.59 -2.35 -10.82
N GLY A 294 28.57 -2.36 -11.65
CA GLY A 294 28.60 -2.88 -13.01
C GLY A 294 27.85 -1.92 -13.93
N SER A 295 28.61 -1.11 -14.67
CA SER A 295 28.11 -0.32 -15.80
C SER A 295 27.74 -1.26 -16.94
N GLY A 296 26.53 -1.16 -17.48
CA GLY A 296 26.20 -1.86 -18.71
C GLY A 296 24.73 -1.85 -19.10
N SER A 297 24.44 -1.07 -20.14
CA SER A 297 23.38 -1.30 -21.14
C SER A 297 21.94 -0.89 -20.82
N SER A 298 21.59 0.24 -21.44
CA SER A 298 20.26 0.70 -21.83
C SER A 298 19.41 -0.40 -22.49
N SER A 299 18.51 -1.05 -21.74
CA SER A 299 17.23 -1.60 -22.24
C SER A 299 16.22 -2.03 -21.16
N ASP A 300 16.37 -1.69 -19.88
CA ASP A 300 15.43 -2.14 -18.81
C ASP A 300 14.16 -1.26 -18.68
N PHE A 301 13.89 -0.41 -19.67
CA PHE A 301 12.84 0.61 -19.60
C PHE A 301 11.45 0.09 -20.02
N GLU A 302 11.04 -1.12 -19.64
CA GLU A 302 9.74 -1.62 -20.17
C GLU A 302 9.01 -2.70 -19.37
N PHE A 303 9.49 -3.15 -18.21
CA PHE A 303 8.91 -4.35 -17.60
C PHE A 303 7.83 -4.11 -16.52
N GLY A 304 7.95 -3.05 -15.74
CA GLY A 304 6.95 -2.66 -14.73
C GLY A 304 5.77 -1.83 -15.28
N SER A 305 5.74 -1.57 -16.59
CA SER A 305 4.91 -0.55 -17.23
C SER A 305 3.42 -0.93 -17.32
N TRP A 306 3.10 -2.18 -17.65
CA TRP A 306 1.70 -2.58 -17.92
C TRP A 306 0.81 -2.58 -16.68
N ALA A 307 1.29 -3.10 -15.54
CA ALA A 307 0.51 -3.11 -14.31
C ALA A 307 0.26 -1.68 -13.80
N HIS A 308 1.21 -0.76 -14.00
CA HIS A 308 1.05 0.64 -13.63
C HIS A 308 0.06 1.37 -14.56
N LEU A 309 0.03 1.02 -15.85
CA LEU A 309 -1.00 1.51 -16.80
C LEU A 309 -2.40 1.02 -16.46
N MET A 310 -2.52 -0.22 -15.96
CA MET A 310 -3.82 -0.83 -15.63
C MET A 310 -4.31 -0.51 -14.21
N TYR A 311 -3.37 -0.32 -13.28
CA TYR A 311 -3.64 -0.10 -11.87
C TYR A 311 -2.94 1.16 -11.39
N GLN A 312 -3.61 2.30 -11.54
CA GLN A 312 -3.18 3.57 -10.96
C GLN A 312 -4.06 3.90 -9.74
N GLY A 313 -3.44 4.26 -8.62
CA GLY A 313 -4.16 4.64 -7.40
C GLY A 313 -4.65 3.47 -6.54
N PHE A 314 -5.73 3.69 -5.78
CA PHE A 314 -6.24 2.73 -4.81
C PHE A 314 -6.88 1.53 -5.54
N VAL A 315 -6.36 0.32 -5.31
CA VAL A 315 -6.88 -0.89 -5.93
C VAL A 315 -7.81 -1.63 -4.99
N MET A 316 -7.28 -2.05 -3.85
CA MET A 316 -8.08 -2.76 -2.87
C MET A 316 -7.54 -2.60 -1.47
N SER A 317 -8.40 -2.91 -0.51
CA SER A 317 -7.98 -3.17 0.84
C SER A 317 -8.89 -4.18 1.53
N SER A 318 -8.31 -4.98 2.42
CA SER A 318 -9.05 -5.94 3.25
C SER A 318 -8.66 -5.77 4.70
N SER A 319 -9.64 -5.80 5.61
CA SER A 319 -9.35 -6.11 7.00
C SER A 319 -8.87 -7.56 7.12
N VAL A 320 -7.94 -7.81 8.03
CA VAL A 320 -7.39 -9.14 8.30
C VAL A 320 -7.43 -9.37 9.80
N GLY A 321 -8.03 -10.48 10.21
CA GLY A 321 -8.14 -10.88 11.61
C GLY A 321 -6.80 -11.23 12.24
N GLY A 322 -6.70 -11.07 13.56
CA GLY A 322 -5.62 -11.67 14.34
C GLY A 322 -5.92 -13.14 14.67
N GLU A 323 -4.89 -13.89 15.04
CA GLU A 323 -4.96 -15.31 15.44
C GLU A 323 -6.12 -15.55 16.41
N ARG A 324 -6.91 -16.60 16.15
CA ARG A 324 -8.08 -17.04 16.95
C ARG A 324 -9.24 -16.04 17.02
N ARG A 325 -9.28 -15.04 16.14
CA ARG A 325 -10.50 -14.24 15.93
C ARG A 325 -11.25 -14.78 14.73
N CYS A 326 -12.55 -14.95 14.89
CA CYS A 326 -13.49 -15.09 13.80
C CYS A 326 -13.44 -13.80 12.97
N SER A 327 -12.76 -13.80 11.83
CA SER A 327 -12.68 -12.65 10.93
C SER A 327 -13.73 -12.76 9.84
N LYS A 328 -14.59 -11.75 9.78
CA LYS A 328 -15.34 -11.42 8.57
C LYS A 328 -14.59 -10.29 7.88
N PRO A 329 -13.72 -10.58 6.89
CA PRO A 329 -12.96 -9.53 6.24
C PRO A 329 -13.91 -8.56 5.52
N GLU A 330 -13.70 -7.27 5.70
CA GLU A 330 -14.36 -6.21 4.94
C GLU A 330 -13.41 -5.85 3.79
N VAL A 331 -13.90 -5.95 2.56
CA VAL A 331 -13.11 -5.75 1.35
C VAL A 331 -13.57 -4.50 0.63
N GLU A 332 -12.68 -3.53 0.52
CA GLU A 332 -12.87 -2.31 -0.25
C GLU A 332 -12.14 -2.49 -1.60
N VAL A 333 -12.81 -2.25 -2.72
CA VAL A 333 -12.21 -2.33 -4.07
C VAL A 333 -12.52 -1.06 -4.85
N GLY A 334 -11.51 -0.41 -5.42
CA GLY A 334 -11.68 0.80 -6.23
C GLY A 334 -12.49 0.51 -7.49
N ILE A 335 -13.52 1.32 -7.78
CA ILE A 335 -14.43 1.07 -8.91
C ILE A 335 -13.70 1.01 -10.26
N GLN A 336 -12.64 1.81 -10.40
CA GLN A 336 -11.86 1.92 -11.63
C GLN A 336 -11.12 0.62 -12.00
N HIS A 337 -10.99 -0.32 -11.05
CA HIS A 337 -10.36 -1.62 -11.25
C HIS A 337 -11.37 -2.77 -11.35
N VAL A 338 -12.68 -2.46 -11.37
CA VAL A 338 -13.76 -3.44 -11.47
C VAL A 338 -14.60 -3.13 -12.69
N THR A 339 -14.34 -3.85 -13.79
CA THR A 339 -15.13 -3.72 -15.02
C THR A 339 -16.28 -4.72 -15.08
N CYS A 340 -16.13 -5.85 -14.39
CA CYS A 340 -17.13 -6.91 -14.30
C CYS A 340 -17.15 -7.59 -12.92
N THR A 341 -18.10 -8.49 -12.71
CA THR A 341 -18.24 -9.26 -11.46
C THR A 341 -17.02 -10.13 -11.16
N GLU A 342 -16.36 -10.61 -12.20
CA GLU A 342 -15.16 -11.44 -12.11
C GLU A 342 -13.99 -10.63 -11.52
N ASP A 343 -13.78 -9.39 -11.96
CA ASP A 343 -12.71 -8.54 -11.40
C ASP A 343 -12.88 -8.33 -9.89
N ALA A 344 -14.11 -8.01 -9.45
CA ALA A 344 -14.42 -7.88 -8.03
C ALA A 344 -14.17 -9.19 -7.26
N ALA A 345 -14.61 -10.32 -7.83
CA ALA A 345 -14.44 -11.63 -7.23
C ALA A 345 -12.96 -12.02 -7.05
N ALA A 346 -12.07 -11.57 -7.94
CA ALA A 346 -10.63 -11.79 -7.81
C ALA A 346 -10.06 -11.14 -6.54
N PHE A 347 -10.44 -9.88 -6.28
CA PHE A 347 -10.01 -9.14 -5.08
C PHE A 347 -10.64 -9.72 -3.80
N VAL A 348 -11.89 -10.16 -3.86
CA VAL A 348 -12.55 -10.86 -2.73
C VAL A 348 -11.86 -12.19 -2.44
N ALA A 349 -11.50 -12.97 -3.46
CA ALA A 349 -10.73 -14.20 -3.28
C ALA A 349 -9.33 -13.94 -2.69
N LEU A 350 -8.67 -12.85 -3.10
CA LEU A 350 -7.39 -12.42 -2.52
C LEU A 350 -7.51 -12.05 -1.04
N ALA A 351 -8.55 -11.32 -0.68
CA ALA A 351 -8.85 -10.98 0.71
C ALA A 351 -9.04 -12.23 1.58
N ALA A 352 -9.84 -13.19 1.10
CA ALA A 352 -10.03 -14.46 1.77
C ALA A 352 -8.71 -15.24 1.95
N ALA A 353 -7.90 -15.33 0.89
CA ALA A 353 -6.60 -15.99 0.95
C ALA A 353 -5.65 -15.32 1.96
N MET A 354 -5.65 -13.99 2.02
CA MET A 354 -4.83 -13.23 2.97
C MET A 354 -5.27 -13.42 4.42
N ASP A 355 -6.57 -13.50 4.68
CA ASP A 355 -7.10 -13.79 6.01
C ASP A 355 -6.70 -15.20 6.47
N LEU A 356 -6.84 -16.20 5.58
CA LEU A 356 -6.44 -17.58 5.83
C LEU A 356 -4.94 -17.75 6.06
N CYS A 357 -4.09 -16.90 5.46
CA CYS A 357 -2.64 -16.92 5.68
C CYS A 357 -2.25 -16.71 7.14
N VAL A 358 -3.06 -15.98 7.93
CA VAL A 358 -2.77 -15.71 9.35
C VAL A 358 -2.75 -17.00 10.16
N ASP A 359 -3.67 -17.92 9.84
CA ASP A 359 -3.78 -19.21 10.50
C ASP A 359 -2.92 -20.29 9.83
N ALA A 360 -2.80 -20.26 8.50
CA ALA A 360 -1.99 -21.23 7.75
C ALA A 360 -0.48 -21.11 8.02
N CYS A 361 0.00 -19.92 8.39
CA CYS A 361 1.40 -19.69 8.78
C CYS A 361 1.69 -20.00 10.27
N GLN A 362 0.78 -20.69 10.97
CA GLN A 362 0.99 -21.12 12.36
C GLN A 362 1.89 -22.37 12.45
N PRO A 363 2.68 -22.54 13.53
CA PRO A 363 3.51 -23.72 13.70
C PRO A 363 2.61 -24.96 13.77
N PHE A 364 2.98 -26.00 13.02
CA PHE A 364 2.25 -27.28 12.91
C PHE A 364 2.01 -28.01 14.25
N SER A 365 2.55 -27.52 15.38
CA SER A 365 2.26 -28.05 16.72
C SER A 365 0.89 -27.64 17.28
N ARG A 366 0.15 -26.77 16.59
CA ARG A 366 -1.22 -26.40 16.96
C ARG A 366 -2.18 -26.98 15.93
N LYS A 367 -3.27 -27.57 16.43
CA LYS A 367 -4.41 -28.03 15.61
C LYS A 367 -4.80 -26.89 14.67
N LEU A 368 -4.44 -27.00 13.39
CA LEU A 368 -5.02 -26.17 12.33
C LEU A 368 -6.54 -26.24 12.48
N ARG A 369 -7.23 -25.14 12.15
CA ARG A 369 -8.70 -25.11 12.08
C ARG A 369 -9.16 -26.34 11.31
N GLN A 370 -10.29 -26.92 11.74
CA GLN A 370 -10.75 -28.20 11.19
C GLN A 370 -10.89 -28.14 9.65
N GLU A 371 -11.20 -26.96 9.12
CA GLU A 371 -11.32 -26.64 7.69
C GLU A 371 -9.99 -26.67 6.91
N LEU A 372 -8.84 -26.39 7.54
CA LEU A 372 -7.51 -26.36 6.90
C LEU A 372 -6.89 -27.76 6.76
N ARG A 373 -7.52 -28.78 7.33
CA ARG A 373 -7.04 -30.16 7.24
C ARG A 373 -7.49 -30.72 5.91
N HIS A 374 -6.56 -31.11 5.06
CA HIS A 374 -6.90 -32.02 3.97
C HIS A 374 -7.41 -33.32 4.61
N ASP A 375 -8.67 -33.68 4.34
CA ASP A 375 -9.12 -35.06 4.46
C ASP A 375 -8.36 -35.85 3.39
N GLY A 376 -7.16 -36.29 3.75
CA GLY A 376 -6.43 -37.29 3.00
C GLY A 376 -7.24 -38.58 3.06
N GLN A 377 -7.88 -38.90 1.95
CA GLN A 377 -8.45 -40.22 1.72
C GLN A 377 -7.41 -41.13 1.07
#